data_AF-A0A7Y3BCM8-F1
#
_entry.id   AF-A0A7Y3BCM8-F1
#
_cell.length_a   1.000
_cell.length_b   1.000
_cell.length_c   1.000
_cell.angle_alpha   90.00
_cell.angle_beta   90.00
_cell.angle_gamma   90.00
#
_symmetry.space_group_name_H-M   'P 1'
#
loop_
_entity.id
_entity.type
_entity.pdbx_description
1 polymer ?
#
loop_
_entity_poly.entity_id
_entity_poly.type
_entity_poly.pdbx_seq_one_letter_code
_entity_poly.pdbx_strand_id
1 'polypeptide(L)' 'MTSVGDAAFRARSEGVLADRIQDRAAIVVSHNLPLLARMCSAAVVLEQGRAVWFDDVEAAITLHKDALVPG' A
#
# COMPACT_ATOMS: atom_id res chain seq x y z
N MET A 1 2.42 9.79 21.10
CA MET A 1 1.60 10.99 20.83
C MET A 1 0.77 10.70 19.59
N THR A 2 -0.56 10.79 19.69
CA THR A 2 -1.46 10.74 18.53
C THR A 2 -2.17 12.08 18.50
N SER A 3 -1.59 13.04 17.79
CA SER A 3 -2.20 14.36 17.60
C SER A 3 -3.42 14.19 16.70
N VAL A 4 -4.58 14.69 17.13
CA VAL A 4 -5.83 14.64 16.34
C VAL A 4 -5.64 15.31 14.95
N GLY A 5 -4.66 16.21 14.83
CA GLY A 5 -4.22 16.79 13.56
C GLY A 5 -3.62 15.80 12.56
N ASP A 6 -2.86 14.79 13.02
CA ASP A 6 -2.24 13.79 12.12
C ASP A 6 -3.28 12.88 11.50
N ALA A 7 -4.30 12.48 12.26
CA ALA A 7 -5.38 11.63 11.76
C ALA A 7 -6.23 12.36 10.71
N ALA A 8 -6.63 13.61 10.99
CA ALA A 8 -7.40 14.42 10.04
C ALA A 8 -6.58 14.81 8.80
N PHE A 9 -5.28 15.12 8.97
CA PHE A 9 -4.37 15.42 7.87
C PHE A 9 -4.14 14.20 6.97
N ARG A 10 -3.98 13.02 7.57
CA ARG A 10 -3.82 11.77 6.85
C ARG A 10 -5.07 11.44 6.03
N ALA A 11 -6.25 11.52 6.63
CA ALA A 11 -7.52 11.31 5.92
C ALA A 11 -7.72 12.29 4.76
N ARG A 12 -7.39 13.58 4.95
CA ARG A 12 -7.46 14.59 3.88
C ARG A 12 -6.45 14.32 2.76
N SER A 13 -5.23 13.94 3.11
CA SER A 13 -4.17 13.64 2.14
C SER A 13 -4.49 12.39 1.33
N GLU A 14 -5.04 11.35 1.97
CA GLU A 14 -5.55 10.15 1.32
C GLU A 14 -6.68 10.48 0.33
N GLY A 15 -7.63 11.35 0.71
CA GLY A 15 -8.71 11.79 -0.18
C GLY A 15 -8.23 12.58 -1.40
N VAL A 16 -7.34 13.57 -1.20
CA VAL A 16 -6.76 14.34 -2.32
C VAL A 16 -5.93 13.46 -3.24
N LEU A 17 -5.23 12.45 -2.69
CA LEU A 17 -4.46 11.52 -3.48
C LEU A 17 -5.38 10.57 -4.27
N ALA A 18 -6.46 10.07 -3.67
CA ALA A 18 -7.47 9.26 -4.35
C ALA A 18 -8.12 10.01 -5.52
N ASP A 19 -8.54 11.27 -5.31
CA ASP A 19 -9.12 12.12 -6.36
C ASP A 19 -8.15 12.35 -7.52
N ARG A 20 -6.85 12.47 -7.24
CA ARG A 20 -5.80 12.69 -8.27
C ARG A 20 -5.40 11.43 -9.03
N ILE A 21 -5.69 10.25 -8.49
CA ILE A 21 -5.35 8.95 -9.07
C ILE A 21 -6.49 8.44 -9.99
N GLN A 22 -7.69 9.02 -9.90
CA GLN A 22 -8.81 8.62 -10.77
C GLN A 22 -8.48 8.67 -12.27
N ASP A 23 -7.63 9.60 -12.68
CA ASP A 23 -7.19 9.83 -14.06
C ASP A 23 -5.66 9.66 -14.26
N ARG A 24 -4.92 9.23 -13.22
CA ARG A 24 -3.44 9.11 -13.26
C ARG A 24 -2.94 7.90 -12.49
N ALA A 25 -1.82 7.33 -12.93
CA ALA A 25 -1.13 6.29 -12.17
C ALA A 25 -0.25 6.89 -11.06
N ALA A 26 -0.29 6.32 -9.85
CA ALA A 26 0.61 6.65 -8.75
C ALA A 26 1.23 5.37 -8.17
N ILE A 27 2.52 5.45 -7.83
CA ILE A 27 3.23 4.38 -7.14
C ILE A 27 3.27 4.74 -5.66
N VAL A 28 2.62 3.93 -4.82
CA VAL A 28 2.57 4.12 -3.38
C VAL A 28 3.50 3.11 -2.71
N VAL A 29 4.47 3.61 -1.94
CA VAL A 29 5.42 2.78 -1.19
C VAL A 29 5.24 3.05 0.29
N SER A 30 4.91 2.02 1.06
CA SER A 30 4.68 2.13 2.51
C SER A 30 4.95 0.81 3.21
N HIS A 31 5.32 0.86 4.48
CA HIS A 31 5.37 -0.31 5.36
C HIS A 31 4.00 -0.60 6.03
N ASN A 32 2.99 0.26 5.81
CA ASN A 32 1.66 0.10 6.36
C ASN A 32 0.77 -0.71 5.41
N LEU A 33 0.71 -2.02 5.59
CA LEU A 33 -0.05 -2.94 4.73
C LEU A 33 -1.56 -2.60 4.67
N PRO A 34 -2.24 -2.26 5.78
CA PRO A 34 -3.63 -1.79 5.73
C PRO A 34 -3.86 -0.54 4.87
N LEU A 35 -2.87 0.36 4.78
CA LEU A 35 -2.95 1.53 3.90
C LEU A 35 -2.83 1.12 2.43
N LEU A 36 -1.85 0.27 2.12
CA LEU A 36 -1.63 -0.22 0.75
C LEU A 36 -2.86 -0.96 0.22
N ALA A 37 -3.48 -1.82 1.04
CA ALA A 37 -4.71 -2.53 0.71
C ALA A 37 -5.89 -1.61 0.36
N ARG A 38 -5.96 -0.41 0.98
CA ARG A 38 -7.03 0.56 0.75
C ARG A 38 -6.77 1.48 -0.44
N MET A 39 -5.51 1.77 -0.74
CA MET A 39 -5.13 2.80 -1.72
C MET A 39 -4.69 2.25 -3.07
N CYS A 40 -4.20 1.02 -3.13
CA CYS A 40 -3.63 0.45 -4.34
C CYS A 40 -4.64 -0.48 -5.03
N SER A 41 -4.62 -0.49 -6.36
CA SER A 41 -5.38 -1.41 -7.20
C SER A 41 -4.57 -2.63 -7.64
N ALA A 42 -3.25 -2.56 -7.55
CA ALA A 42 -2.32 -3.64 -7.85
C ALA A 42 -1.06 -3.47 -6.98
N ALA A 43 -0.28 -4.53 -6.82
CA ALA A 43 0.92 -4.53 -6.01
C ALA A 43 2.07 -5.30 -6.68
N VAL A 44 3.31 -4.93 -6.32
CA VAL A 44 4.52 -5.65 -6.71
C VAL A 44 5.24 -6.07 -5.44
N VAL A 45 5.48 -7.38 -5.31
CA VAL A 45 6.32 -7.92 -4.24
C VAL A 45 7.74 -8.09 -4.77
N LEU A 46 8.71 -7.53 -4.04
CA LEU A 46 10.13 -7.68 -4.32
C LEU A 46 10.73 -8.65 -3.33
N GLU A 47 11.22 -9.79 -3.82
CA GLU A 47 11.82 -10.83 -2.98
C GLU A 47 13.03 -11.45 -3.68
N GLN A 48 14.15 -11.56 -2.98
CA GLN A 48 15.41 -12.14 -3.50
C GLN A 48 15.84 -11.59 -4.88
N GLY A 49 15.62 -10.29 -5.12
CA GLY A 49 15.94 -9.64 -6.40
C GLY A 49 14.96 -9.95 -7.54
N ARG A 50 13.84 -10.61 -7.26
CA ARG A 50 12.74 -10.86 -8.21
C ARG A 50 11.55 -9.97 -7.86
N ALA A 51 10.89 -9.45 -8.89
CA ALA A 51 9.66 -8.69 -8.78
C ALA A 51 8.50 -9.55 -9.28
N VAL A 52 7.45 -9.70 -8.47
CA VAL A 52 6.23 -10.42 -8.83
C VAL A 52 5.07 -9.44 -8.77
N TRP A 53 4.35 -9.31 -9.90
CA TRP A 53 3.17 -8.46 -10.04
C TRP A 53 1.92 -9.19 -9.58
N PHE A 54 1.03 -8.48 -8.91
CA PHE A 54 -0.26 -8.95 -8.46
C PHE A 54 -1.35 -7.91 -8.76
N ASP A 55 -2.41 -8.36 -9.44
CA ASP A 55 -3.63 -7.55 -9.62
C ASP A 55 -4.50 -7.54 -8.35
N ASP A 56 -4.24 -8.45 -7.41
CA ASP A 56 -4.87 -8.48 -6.08
C ASP A 56 -3.84 -8.08 -5.00
N VAL A 57 -4.08 -6.94 -4.37
CA VAL A 57 -3.22 -6.39 -3.32
C VAL A 57 -3.23 -7.27 -2.06
N GLU A 58 -4.34 -7.91 -1.71
CA GLU A 58 -4.41 -8.80 -0.55
C GLU A 58 -3.59 -10.07 -0.76
N ALA A 59 -3.59 -10.62 -1.99
CA ALA A 59 -2.74 -11.74 -2.36
C ALA A 59 -1.25 -11.37 -2.26
N ALA A 60 -0.86 -10.18 -2.74
CA ALA A 60 0.50 -9.67 -2.61
C ALA A 60 0.92 -9.49 -1.14
N ILE A 61 0.03 -8.95 -0.30
CA ILE A 61 0.27 -8.74 1.13
C ILE A 61 0.46 -10.08 1.84
N THR A 62 -0.36 -11.08 1.52
CA THR A 62 -0.25 -12.43 2.08
C THR A 62 1.09 -13.06 1.74
N LEU A 63 1.46 -13.06 0.45
CA LEU A 63 2.73 -13.61 -0.01
C LEU A 63 3.93 -12.87 0.63
N HIS A 64 3.88 -11.54 0.70
CA HIS A 64 4.92 -10.75 1.35
C HIS A 64 5.06 -11.07 2.85
N LYS A 65 3.94 -11.31 3.55
CA LYS A 65 3.96 -11.71 4.97
C LYS A 65 4.52 -13.11 5.16
N ASP A 66 4.13 -14.07 4.32
CA ASP A 66 4.64 -15.45 4.40
C ASP A 66 6.14 -15.49 4.11
N ALA A 67 6.62 -14.72 3.13
CA ALA A 67 8.04 -14.52 2.86
C ALA A 67 8.81 -13.86 4.04
N LEU A 68 8.13 -13.00 4.81
CA LEU A 68 8.69 -12.32 5.97
C LEU A 68 8.72 -13.15 7.25
N VAL A 69 8.05 -14.31 7.31
CA VAL A 69 8.12 -15.25 8.43
C VAL A 69 9.14 -16.33 8.07
N PRO A 70 10.42 -16.22 8.53
CA PRO A 70 11.32 -17.35 8.43
C PRO A 70 10.79 -18.46 9.35
N GLY A 71 10.67 -19.68 8.84
CA GLY A 71 10.51 -20.87 9.67
C GLY A 71 11.70 -21.09 10.59
#